data_AF-A0AAE0DXF8-F1
#
_entry.id   AF-A0AAE0DXF8-F1
#
_cell.length_a   1.000
_cell.length_b   1.000
_cell.length_c   1.000
_cell.angle_alpha   90.00
_cell.angle_beta   90.00
_cell.angle_gamma   90.00
#
_symmetry.space_group_name_H-M   'P 1'
#
loop_
_entity.id
_entity.type
_entity.pdbx_description
1 polymer ?
#
loop_
_entity_poly.entity_id
_entity_poly.type
_entity_poly.pdbx_seq_one_letter_code
_entity_poly.pdbx_strand_id
1 'polypeptide(L)'
;MLGSPVGWTVVPKELLFSNGFLVARDFNWIVCTCFNGASNISQAGGLACLSPEGLGAMHQVIGFYKENTDIITETFSSLGIKVYGGKNALYVWVHFPGQSSWDVFSQILERTHVTTPGSSFGPAGEG
;
A
#
# COMPACT_ATOMS: atom_id res chain seq x y z
N MET A 1 -8.42 -1.79 -7.54
CA MET A 1 -9.53 -2.36 -6.73
C MET A 1 -10.21 -1.37 -5.77
N LEU A 2 -9.80 -0.09 -5.69
CA LEU A 2 -10.34 0.84 -4.67
C LEU A 2 -11.88 1.06 -4.72
N GLY A 3 -12.55 0.75 -5.85
CA GLY A 3 -14.02 0.79 -5.98
C GLY A 3 -14.73 -0.58 -5.97
N SER A 4 -13.99 -1.69 -5.89
CA SER A 4 -14.55 -3.05 -5.83
C SER A 4 -13.68 -3.86 -4.85
N PRO A 5 -13.98 -3.81 -3.54
CA PRO A 5 -13.10 -4.36 -2.53
C PRO A 5 -13.12 -5.88 -2.57
N VAL A 6 -11.95 -6.48 -2.77
CA VAL A 6 -11.69 -7.90 -2.58
C VAL A 6 -10.24 -8.07 -2.11
N GLY A 7 -10.05 -8.95 -1.14
CA GLY A 7 -8.77 -9.25 -0.52
C GLY A 7 -8.89 -10.55 0.29
N TRP A 8 -7.79 -11.03 0.84
CA TRP A 8 -7.78 -12.26 1.63
C TRP A 8 -6.75 -12.21 2.75
N THR A 9 -6.98 -13.06 3.76
CA THR A 9 -6.05 -13.33 4.85
C THR A 9 -5.73 -14.82 4.84
N VAL A 10 -4.44 -15.18 4.93
CA VAL A 10 -4.01 -16.57 5.06
C VAL A 10 -3.59 -16.80 6.51
N VAL A 11 -4.23 -17.75 7.19
CA VAL A 11 -3.85 -18.18 8.55
C VAL A 11 -3.29 -19.60 8.47
N PRO A 12 -1.97 -19.81 8.68
CA PRO A 12 -1.36 -21.14 8.62
C PRO A 12 -1.94 -22.10 9.65
N LYS A 13 -1.92 -23.40 9.36
CA LYS A 13 -2.44 -24.44 10.27
C LYS A 13 -1.56 -24.63 11.49
N GLU A 14 -0.29 -24.28 11.37
CA GLU A 14 0.74 -24.40 12.40
C GLU A 14 0.69 -23.22 13.37
N LEU A 15 -0.11 -22.18 13.10
CA LEU A 15 -0.21 -21.00 13.95
C LEU A 15 -1.15 -21.26 15.14
N LEU A 16 -0.54 -21.37 16.31
CA LEU A 16 -1.20 -21.67 17.58
C LEU A 16 -1.06 -20.50 18.56
N PHE A 17 -2.07 -20.31 19.39
CA PHE A 17 -1.97 -19.54 20.63
C PHE A 17 -1.09 -20.26 21.65
N SER A 18 -0.70 -19.55 22.73
CA SER A 18 0.12 -20.10 23.82
C SER A 18 -0.52 -21.30 24.52
N ASN A 19 -1.85 -21.42 24.48
CA ASN A 19 -2.61 -22.55 25.03
C ASN A 19 -2.80 -23.72 24.03
N GLY A 20 -2.18 -23.66 22.85
CA GLY A 20 -2.27 -24.70 21.81
C GLY A 20 -3.50 -24.62 20.91
N PHE A 21 -4.37 -23.63 21.06
CA PHE A 21 -5.53 -23.45 20.18
C PHE A 21 -5.14 -22.86 18.82
N LEU A 22 -5.82 -23.31 17.76
CA LEU A 22 -5.60 -22.84 16.39
C LEU A 22 -6.08 -21.40 16.21
N VAL A 23 -5.20 -20.50 15.79
CA VAL A 23 -5.57 -19.10 15.48
C VAL A 23 -6.59 -19.05 14.34
N ALA A 24 -6.48 -19.96 13.37
CA ALA A 24 -7.41 -20.04 12.24
C ALA A 24 -8.85 -20.31 12.68
N ARG A 25 -9.05 -21.03 13.79
CA ARG A 25 -10.39 -21.34 14.33
C ARG A 25 -11.07 -20.07 14.83
N ASP A 26 -10.36 -19.26 15.61
CA ASP A 26 -10.92 -18.03 16.16
C ASP A 26 -11.07 -16.96 15.08
N PHE A 27 -10.15 -16.90 14.11
CA PHE A 27 -10.33 -16.05 12.92
C PHE A 27 -11.60 -16.42 12.14
N ASN A 28 -11.85 -17.72 11.92
CA ASN A 28 -13.08 -18.17 11.27
C ASN A 28 -14.33 -17.78 12.08
N TRP A 29 -14.30 -17.93 13.41
CA TRP A 29 -15.41 -17.52 14.25
C TRP A 29 -15.69 -16.01 14.16
N ILE A 30 -14.65 -15.17 14.18
CA ILE A 30 -14.77 -13.72 13.98
C ILE A 30 -15.40 -13.43 12.61
N VAL A 31 -14.90 -14.04 11.54
CA VAL A 31 -15.43 -13.82 10.18
C VAL A 31 -16.90 -14.25 10.09
N CYS A 32 -17.28 -15.42 10.59
CA CYS A 32 -18.67 -15.88 10.55
C CYS A 32 -19.65 -15.06 11.41
N THR A 33 -19.14 -14.37 12.44
CA THR A 33 -19.97 -13.57 13.36
C THR A 33 -20.07 -12.11 12.93
N CYS A 34 -18.97 -11.55 12.42
CA CYS A 34 -18.83 -10.12 12.15
C CYS A 34 -18.86 -9.77 10.65
N PHE A 35 -18.91 -10.77 9.76
CA PHE A 35 -18.86 -10.56 8.31
C PHE A 35 -19.77 -11.52 7.55
N ASN A 36 -20.39 -11.04 6.47
CA ASN A 36 -21.33 -11.81 5.65
C ASN A 36 -20.71 -12.29 4.33
N GLY A 37 -19.38 -12.21 4.19
CA GLY A 37 -18.68 -12.50 2.95
C GLY A 37 -18.55 -11.30 2.02
N ALA A 38 -17.61 -11.40 1.08
CA ALA A 38 -17.38 -10.36 0.08
C ALA A 38 -18.50 -10.35 -0.97
N SER A 39 -18.72 -9.19 -1.60
CA SER A 39 -19.66 -9.06 -2.73
C SER A 39 -19.37 -10.10 -3.82
N ASN A 40 -20.40 -10.79 -4.30
CA ASN A 40 -20.28 -11.79 -5.38
C ASN A 40 -19.70 -11.18 -6.67
N ILE A 41 -20.04 -9.92 -6.98
CA ILE A 41 -19.48 -9.18 -8.12
C ILE A 41 -17.97 -8.96 -7.92
N SER A 42 -17.55 -8.53 -6.72
CA SER A 42 -16.13 -8.35 -6.42
C SER A 42 -15.36 -9.67 -6.43
N GLN A 43 -15.98 -10.78 -5.97
CA GLN A 43 -15.38 -12.11 -6.05
C GLN A 43 -15.17 -12.57 -7.49
N ALA A 44 -16.15 -12.35 -8.38
CA ALA A 44 -16.03 -12.68 -9.80
C ALA A 44 -14.89 -11.87 -10.47
N GLY A 45 -14.78 -10.58 -10.15
CA GLY A 45 -13.66 -9.76 -10.59
C GLY A 45 -12.32 -10.25 -10.05
N GLY A 46 -12.25 -10.58 -8.76
CA GLY A 46 -11.05 -11.14 -8.14
C GLY A 46 -10.60 -12.46 -8.77
N LEU A 47 -11.55 -13.34 -9.11
CA LEU A 47 -11.26 -14.59 -9.81
C LEU A 47 -10.70 -14.33 -11.23
N ALA A 48 -11.30 -13.39 -11.97
CA ALA A 48 -10.83 -13.01 -13.30
C ALA A 48 -9.42 -12.39 -13.26
N CYS A 49 -9.08 -11.64 -12.20
CA CYS A 49 -7.72 -11.11 -12.01
C CYS A 49 -6.65 -12.21 -11.90
N LEU A 50 -7.01 -13.42 -11.47
CA LEU A 50 -6.08 -14.55 -11.32
C LEU A 50 -5.92 -15.38 -12.61
N SER A 51 -6.59 -15.04 -13.70
CA SER A 51 -6.36 -15.66 -15.01
C SER A 51 -5.04 -15.20 -15.63
N PRO A 52 -4.49 -15.92 -16.63
CA PRO A 52 -3.30 -15.44 -17.37
C PRO A 52 -3.48 -14.03 -17.94
N GLU A 53 -4.66 -13.73 -18.50
CA GLU A 53 -5.00 -12.42 -19.05
C GLU A 53 -5.11 -11.37 -17.94
N GLY A 54 -5.76 -11.73 -16.81
CA GLY A 54 -5.88 -10.85 -15.64
C GLY A 54 -4.53 -10.50 -15.03
N LEU A 55 -3.65 -11.47 -14.86
CA LEU A 55 -2.27 -11.27 -14.39
C LEU A 55 -1.48 -10.39 -15.37
N GLY A 56 -1.63 -10.62 -16.68
CA GLY A 56 -1.01 -9.79 -17.71
C GLY A 56 -1.46 -8.33 -17.63
N ALA A 57 -2.76 -8.09 -17.52
CA ALA A 57 -3.32 -6.74 -17.36
C ALA A 57 -2.84 -6.07 -16.07
N MET A 58 -2.82 -6.78 -14.94
CA MET A 58 -2.31 -6.23 -13.67
C MET A 58 -0.83 -5.88 -13.75
N HIS A 59 0.00 -6.71 -14.39
CA HIS A 59 1.41 -6.41 -14.57
C HIS A 59 1.64 -5.16 -15.41
N GLN A 60 0.85 -4.93 -16.45
CA GLN A 60 0.95 -3.70 -17.26
C GLN A 60 0.62 -2.44 -16.43
N VAL A 61 -0.46 -2.49 -15.65
CA VAL A 61 -0.85 -1.38 -14.77
C VAL A 61 0.22 -1.11 -13.70
N ILE A 62 0.74 -2.16 -13.06
CA ILE A 62 1.82 -2.03 -12.09
C ILE A 62 3.08 -1.45 -12.75
N GLY A 63 3.43 -1.92 -13.95
CA GLY A 63 4.57 -1.43 -14.73
C GLY A 63 4.49 0.07 -15.01
N PHE A 64 3.34 0.54 -15.45
CA PHE A 64 3.09 1.98 -15.66
C PHE A 64 3.31 2.81 -14.39
N TYR A 65 2.80 2.36 -13.24
CA TYR A 65 3.04 3.09 -11.99
C TYR A 65 4.47 2.98 -11.46
N LYS A 66 5.19 1.90 -11.78
CA LYS A 66 6.62 1.78 -11.49
C LYS A 66 7.42 2.81 -12.29
N GLU A 67 7.11 3.00 -13.58
CA GLU A 67 7.72 4.05 -14.39
C GLU A 67 7.47 5.45 -13.81
N ASN A 68 6.24 5.74 -13.37
CA ASN A 68 5.95 7.00 -12.66
C ASN A 68 6.78 7.16 -11.39
N THR A 69 7.02 6.06 -10.66
CA THR A 69 7.83 6.06 -9.44
C THR A 69 9.30 6.33 -9.75
N ASP A 70 9.81 5.81 -10.87
CA ASP A 70 11.17 6.07 -11.36
C ASP A 70 11.35 7.55 -11.74
N ILE A 71 10.38 8.14 -12.45
CA ILE A 71 10.37 9.57 -12.81
C ILE A 71 10.45 10.45 -11.55
N ILE A 72 9.64 10.15 -10.52
CA ILE A 72 9.64 10.92 -9.27
C ILE A 72 10.97 10.76 -8.55
N THR A 73 11.50 9.53 -8.49
CA THR A 73 12.79 9.23 -7.84
C THR A 73 13.92 9.99 -8.50
N GLU A 74 13.99 9.98 -9.84
CA GLU A 74 14.99 10.69 -10.63
C GLU A 74 14.87 12.21 -10.43
N THR A 75 13.65 12.75 -10.44
CA THR A 75 13.40 14.17 -10.23
C THR A 75 14.01 14.66 -8.91
N PHE A 76 13.66 14.03 -7.78
CA PHE A 76 14.20 14.43 -6.48
C PHE A 76 15.70 14.15 -6.35
N SER A 77 16.19 13.05 -6.91
CA SER A 77 17.63 12.73 -6.91
C SER A 77 18.45 13.75 -7.69
N SER A 78 17.94 14.24 -8.82
CA SER A 78 18.59 15.28 -9.63
C SER A 78 18.68 16.63 -8.92
N LEU A 79 17.76 16.89 -7.99
CA LEU A 79 17.75 18.07 -7.12
C LEU A 79 18.68 17.90 -5.90
N GLY A 80 19.40 16.78 -5.79
CA GLY A 80 20.28 16.48 -4.66
C GLY A 80 19.53 16.13 -3.37
N ILE A 81 18.22 15.87 -3.45
CA ILE A 81 17.39 15.50 -2.30
C ILE A 81 17.48 13.99 -2.11
N LYS A 82 17.60 13.55 -0.85
CA LYS A 82 17.74 12.13 -0.53
C LYS A 82 16.39 11.43 -0.64
N VAL A 83 16.33 10.39 -1.47
CA VAL A 83 15.14 9.57 -1.72
C VAL A 83 15.36 8.14 -1.24
N TYR A 84 14.33 7.54 -0.67
CA TYR A 84 14.27 6.13 -0.30
C TYR A 84 13.01 5.48 -0.87
N GLY A 85 12.99 4.15 -0.93
CA GLY A 85 11.85 3.41 -1.48
C GLY A 85 11.81 3.45 -3.01
N GLY A 86 10.60 3.46 -3.59
CA GLY A 86 10.37 3.52 -5.04
C GLY A 86 10.69 2.26 -5.85
N LYS A 87 11.72 1.50 -5.46
CA LYS A 87 12.14 0.29 -6.18
C LYS A 87 11.12 -0.86 -6.11
N ASN A 88 10.58 -1.09 -4.91
CA ASN A 88 9.70 -2.21 -4.59
C ASN A 88 8.29 -1.77 -4.17
N ALA A 89 7.97 -0.47 -4.28
CA ALA A 89 6.69 0.12 -3.89
C ALA A 89 6.34 1.26 -4.84
N LEU A 90 5.06 1.57 -4.99
CA LEU A 90 4.56 2.62 -5.90
C LEU A 90 4.53 4.02 -5.25
N TYR A 91 5.45 4.27 -4.34
CA TYR A 91 5.64 5.55 -3.66
C TYR A 91 7.10 5.73 -3.27
N VAL A 92 7.52 6.98 -3.14
CA VAL A 92 8.86 7.37 -2.70
C VAL A 92 8.80 8.01 -1.33
N TRP A 93 9.89 7.88 -0.58
CA TRP A 93 10.09 8.58 0.69
C TRP A 93 11.20 9.62 0.50
N VAL A 94 10.86 10.90 0.63
CA VAL A 94 11.78 12.00 0.35
C VAL A 94 12.13 12.70 1.65
N HIS A 95 13.43 12.88 1.90
CA HIS A 95 13.94 13.39 3.16
C HIS A 95 14.27 14.87 3.07
N PHE A 96 13.67 15.66 3.97
CA PHE A 96 13.85 17.11 4.05
C PHE A 96 14.46 17.49 5.41
N PRO A 97 15.80 17.43 5.54
CA PRO A 97 16.46 17.62 6.83
C PRO A 97 16.25 19.04 7.36
N GLY A 98 16.00 19.14 8.66
CA GLY A 98 15.88 20.43 9.36
C GLY A 98 14.57 21.17 9.13
N GLN A 99 13.59 20.55 8.47
CA GLN A 99 12.24 21.08 8.31
C GLN A 99 11.21 20.12 8.87
N SER A 100 10.11 20.64 9.40
CA SER A 100 8.95 19.84 9.79
C SER A 100 8.29 19.25 8.54
N SER A 101 7.88 17.99 8.59
CA SER A 101 7.18 17.34 7.47
C SER A 101 5.88 18.05 7.09
N TRP A 102 5.20 18.68 8.06
CA TRP A 102 4.00 19.49 7.81
C TRP A 102 4.31 20.83 7.14
N ASP A 103 5.45 21.45 7.47
CA ASP A 103 5.88 22.70 6.83
C ASP A 103 6.26 22.43 5.36
N VAL A 104 6.98 21.34 5.11
CA VAL A 104 7.32 20.89 3.75
C VAL A 104 6.04 20.57 2.96
N PHE A 105 5.12 19.80 3.54
CA PHE A 105 3.83 19.51 2.91
C PHE A 105 3.07 20.79 2.56
N SER A 106 2.97 21.75 3.49
CA SER A 106 2.24 23.00 3.27
C SER A 106 2.90 23.84 2.17
N GLN A 107 4.23 23.95 2.17
CA GLN A 107 4.96 24.67 1.11
C GLN A 107 4.75 24.06 -0.27
N ILE A 108 4.78 22.73 -0.39
CA ILE A 108 4.57 22.05 -1.66
C ILE A 108 3.09 22.15 -2.06
N LEU A 109 2.14 22.00 -1.13
CA LEU A 109 0.71 22.16 -1.39
C LEU A 109 0.37 23.57 -1.90
N GLU A 110 0.95 24.61 -1.29
CA GLU A 110 0.73 26.01 -1.69
C GLU A 110 1.33 26.33 -3.07
N ARG A 111 2.49 25.76 -3.40
CA ARG A 111 3.25 26.10 -4.62
C ARG A 111 2.95 25.19 -5.81
N THR A 112 2.65 23.92 -5.57
CA THR A 112 2.52 22.89 -6.61
C THR A 112 1.33 21.94 -6.39
N HIS A 113 0.56 22.11 -5.32
CA HIS A 113 -0.71 21.42 -5.05
C HIS A 113 -0.62 19.90 -4.82
N VAL A 114 0.52 19.37 -4.38
CA VAL A 114 0.72 17.92 -4.19
C VAL A 114 1.51 17.64 -2.91
N THR A 115 1.17 16.58 -2.15
CA THR A 115 2.03 15.67 -1.34
C THR A 115 1.24 15.06 -0.16
N THR A 116 1.89 14.30 0.73
CA THR A 116 1.36 13.79 2.00
C THR A 116 2.47 13.91 3.05
N PRO A 117 2.21 14.43 4.26
CA PRO A 117 3.26 14.64 5.28
C PRO A 117 3.71 13.33 5.92
N GLY A 118 5.02 13.17 6.11
CA GLY A 118 5.63 11.95 6.65
C GLY A 118 5.25 11.64 8.11
N SER A 119 5.04 12.65 8.94
CA SER A 119 4.64 12.49 10.35
C SER A 119 3.29 11.82 10.56
N SER A 120 2.44 11.79 9.53
CA SER A 120 1.18 11.03 9.57
C SER A 120 1.40 9.52 9.66
N PHE A 121 2.63 9.04 9.38
CA PHE A 121 3.03 7.65 9.51
C PHE A 121 3.76 7.33 10.84
N GLY A 122 3.80 8.27 11.78
CA GLY A 122 4.41 8.12 13.11
C GLY A 122 5.59 9.08 13.37
N PRO A 123 6.13 9.11 14.60
CA PRO A 123 7.15 10.10 15.00
C PRO A 123 8.47 9.96 14.24
N ALA A 124 8.80 8.75 13.77
CA ALA A 124 10.00 8.50 12.94
C ALA A 124 9.84 8.99 11.49
N GLY A 125 8.64 9.45 11.11
CA GLY A 125 8.35 10.01 9.79
C GLY A 125 8.58 11.52 9.69
N GLU A 126 9.09 12.17 10.74
CA GLU A 126 9.44 13.59 10.69
C GLU A 126 10.76 13.84 9.96
N GLY A 127 10.74 14.88 9.11
CA GLY A 127 11.87 15.40 8.33
C GLY A 127 12.40 14.43 7.30
#